data_AF-A0A8T2WZ48-F1
#
_entry.id   AF-A0A8T2WZ48-F1
#
_cell.length_a   1.000
_cell.length_b   1.000
_cell.length_c   1.000
_cell.angle_alpha   90.00
_cell.angle_beta   90.00
_cell.angle_gamma   90.00
#
_symmetry.space_group_name_H-M   'P 1'
#
loop_
_entity.id
_entity.type
_entity.pdbx_description
1 polymer ?
#
loop_
_entity_poly.entity_id
_entity_poly.type
_entity_poly.pdbx_seq_one_letter_code
_entity_poly.pdbx_strand_id
1 'polypeptide(L)'
;MERDQDSCGTQLIDGNGVFNVEGLDNFSKITKLSQCGLSYAIVAIMGPQSSGKSTLLNHLFHTNFREMDAIRGRSQTTKGIWMAKCVGIEPFTIAMDLEGTDGRERGEDDTAFEKQSALFALAVADIVLINIDLGISLQAEHTILLMFLFFAISAGWEGLNVTDQTDEAGGERDMALTKVKSLKSGKTTLLGSAVCRFSEIICSAVTWLVADLWCHDIGREQAANKPLLKTVFQAMMRLFSPRKTTLLFVIRDKTRTPLEYLEPILREDIQKIWATVTKPEAHKSTPLSDFFNVEVTALSSYEEKEEQFEREVAELRQRFFHSISPGGLAGDRQGVVPASGFSFSAQQIWKIIKENKDLDLPAHKVMVATVRCEEIANEKLRYLSSDQGWLALEEAVQAGPVSGFGKKLSSILEFYLSEYENEAIYFDEGVRNAKQQQLESRALDVVHHAYVTMLGHLRSKALESFKTRLEQSLHKGEGFAASVRACAQSCMVEFDKGCEEFLPLLFLVLFAAVLVTECALGLL
;
A
#
# COMPACT_ATOMS: atom_id res chain seq x y z
N MET A 1 12.17 2.97 -30.23
CA MET A 1 12.98 3.35 -29.05
C MET A 1 12.18 4.26 -28.11
N GLU A 2 10.89 3.98 -27.86
CA GLU A 2 10.02 4.77 -26.95
C GLU A 2 9.50 3.95 -25.75
N ARG A 3 9.94 2.69 -25.57
CA ARG A 3 9.41 1.80 -24.52
C ARG A 3 10.13 1.87 -23.16
N ASP A 4 11.29 2.54 -23.07
CA ASP A 4 12.15 2.48 -21.88
C ASP A 4 12.03 3.67 -20.92
N GLN A 5 11.17 4.65 -21.18
CA GLN A 5 10.98 5.81 -20.29
C GLN A 5 9.81 5.67 -19.30
N ASP A 6 8.94 4.67 -19.44
CA ASP A 6 7.73 4.55 -18.62
C ASP A 6 7.88 3.63 -17.39
N SER A 7 8.83 2.69 -17.38
CA SER A 7 9.07 1.81 -16.23
C SER A 7 10.10 2.40 -15.26
N CYS A 8 9.69 3.40 -14.49
CA CYS A 8 10.52 3.93 -13.39
C CYS A 8 10.38 2.98 -12.19
N GLY A 9 11.44 2.25 -11.85
CA GLY A 9 11.55 1.47 -10.62
C GLY A 9 12.44 2.18 -9.60
N THR A 10 12.12 2.06 -8.31
CA THR A 10 12.94 2.58 -7.21
C THR A 10 12.96 1.60 -6.04
N GLN A 11 14.07 1.55 -5.31
CA GLN A 11 14.13 0.80 -4.06
C GLN A 11 13.49 1.64 -2.96
N LEU A 12 12.39 1.15 -2.39
CA LEU A 12 11.63 1.84 -1.35
C LEU A 12 12.26 1.63 0.03
N ILE A 13 12.64 0.39 0.33
CA ILE A 13 13.31 0.00 1.57
C ILE A 13 14.51 -0.87 1.19
N ASP A 14 15.69 -0.59 1.74
CA ASP A 14 16.90 -1.37 1.45
C ASP A 14 16.99 -2.68 2.26
N GLY A 15 18.04 -3.46 2.05
CA GLY A 15 18.25 -4.72 2.78
C GLY A 15 18.46 -4.55 4.30
N ASN A 16 18.90 -3.37 4.74
CA ASN A 16 19.06 -3.03 6.16
C ASN A 16 17.75 -2.45 6.76
N GLY A 17 16.70 -2.38 5.97
CA GLY A 17 15.42 -1.79 6.33
C GLY A 17 15.46 -0.26 6.44
N VAL A 18 16.39 0.42 5.78
CA VAL A 18 16.41 1.89 5.68
C VAL A 18 15.42 2.31 4.61
N PHE A 19 14.54 3.26 4.93
CA PHE A 19 13.55 3.79 4.02
C PHE A 19 14.15 4.86 3.11
N ASN A 20 13.97 4.73 1.79
CA ASN A 20 14.54 5.62 0.79
C ASN A 20 13.58 6.78 0.45
N VAL A 21 13.60 7.81 1.28
CA VAL A 21 12.74 9.00 1.12
C VAL A 21 13.03 9.71 -0.20
N GLU A 22 14.31 9.93 -0.52
CA GLU A 22 14.72 10.62 -1.74
C GLU A 22 14.29 9.87 -3.01
N GLY A 23 14.47 8.54 -3.02
CA GLY A 23 14.05 7.70 -4.13
C GLY A 23 12.54 7.70 -4.34
N LEU A 24 11.75 7.72 -3.26
CA LEU A 24 10.29 7.79 -3.34
C LEU A 24 9.79 9.16 -3.81
N ASP A 25 10.41 10.24 -3.35
CA ASP A 25 10.06 11.59 -3.78
C ASP A 25 10.41 11.82 -5.26
N ASN A 26 11.55 11.30 -5.72
CA ASN A 26 11.93 11.32 -7.13
C ASN A 26 10.96 10.49 -7.99
N PHE A 27 10.60 9.28 -7.53
CA PHE A 27 9.58 8.45 -8.20
C PHE A 27 8.23 9.19 -8.30
N SER A 28 7.77 9.82 -7.22
CA SER A 28 6.51 10.57 -7.18
C SER A 28 6.49 11.73 -8.18
N LYS A 29 7.61 12.46 -8.30
CA LYS A 29 7.77 13.55 -9.27
C LYS A 29 7.79 13.06 -10.72
N ILE A 30 8.55 12.02 -11.03
CA ILE A 30 8.68 11.47 -12.39
C ILE A 30 7.35 10.90 -12.88
N THR A 31 6.67 10.15 -12.01
CA THR A 31 5.42 9.45 -12.36
C THR A 31 4.17 10.30 -12.20
N LYS A 32 4.27 11.50 -11.61
CA LYS A 32 3.16 12.37 -11.23
C LYS A 32 2.15 11.72 -10.28
N LEU A 33 2.62 10.83 -9.40
CA LEU A 33 1.77 10.12 -8.43
C LEU A 33 0.91 11.09 -7.61
N SER A 34 1.49 12.21 -7.14
CA SER A 34 0.78 13.19 -6.30
C SER A 34 -0.48 13.78 -6.93
N GLN A 35 -0.57 13.78 -8.27
CA GLN A 35 -1.70 14.32 -9.03
C GLN A 35 -2.86 13.32 -9.18
N CYS A 36 -2.66 12.06 -8.78
CA CYS A 36 -3.65 11.00 -8.96
C CYS A 36 -4.80 11.05 -7.95
N GLY A 37 -4.75 11.92 -6.93
CA GLY A 37 -5.79 12.00 -5.89
C GLY A 37 -6.02 10.63 -5.23
N LEU A 38 -7.25 10.13 -5.26
CA LEU A 38 -7.56 8.76 -4.85
C LEU A 38 -7.52 7.75 -6.01
N SER A 39 -7.32 8.17 -7.26
CA SER A 39 -7.32 7.29 -8.44
C SER A 39 -5.98 6.59 -8.67
N TYR A 40 -5.55 5.83 -7.66
CA TYR A 40 -4.37 4.96 -7.75
C TYR A 40 -4.58 3.65 -6.97
N ALA A 41 -3.80 2.60 -7.25
CA ALA A 41 -3.82 1.35 -6.50
C ALA A 41 -2.40 0.84 -6.24
N ILE A 42 -2.20 0.13 -5.14
CA ILE A 42 -0.93 -0.50 -4.79
C ILE A 42 -1.10 -2.02 -4.75
N VAL A 43 -0.28 -2.71 -5.52
CA VAL A 43 -0.19 -4.17 -5.57
C VAL A 43 1.16 -4.59 -5.00
N ALA A 44 1.18 -5.42 -3.98
CA ALA A 44 2.40 -6.01 -3.43
C ALA A 44 2.45 -7.51 -3.74
N ILE A 45 3.64 -8.07 -3.96
CA ILE A 45 3.82 -9.53 -4.06
C ILE A 45 4.66 -10.05 -2.91
N MET A 46 4.22 -11.14 -2.29
CA MET A 46 4.97 -11.85 -1.26
C MET A 46 4.98 -13.36 -1.54
N GLY A 47 5.99 -14.04 -1.01
CA GLY A 47 6.16 -15.48 -1.18
C GLY A 47 7.62 -15.92 -1.06
N PRO A 48 7.87 -17.24 -1.08
CA PRO A 48 9.21 -17.82 -0.86
C PRO A 48 10.28 -17.24 -1.78
N GLN A 49 11.54 -17.25 -1.33
CA GLN A 49 12.68 -16.83 -2.14
C GLN A 49 12.78 -17.69 -3.42
N SER A 50 13.14 -17.04 -4.53
CA SER A 50 13.32 -17.66 -5.85
C SER A 50 12.08 -18.35 -6.47
N SER A 51 10.88 -18.03 -5.99
CA SER A 51 9.59 -18.53 -6.55
C SER A 51 9.10 -17.80 -7.82
N GLY A 52 9.96 -16.98 -8.46
CA GLY A 52 9.59 -16.23 -9.68
C GLY A 52 8.63 -15.05 -9.46
N LYS A 53 8.71 -14.36 -8.30
CA LYS A 53 7.90 -13.17 -7.97
C LYS A 53 8.18 -11.99 -8.91
N SER A 54 9.44 -11.58 -9.02
CA SER A 54 9.87 -10.45 -9.85
C SER A 54 9.55 -10.72 -11.33
N THR A 55 9.79 -11.95 -11.80
CA THR A 55 9.39 -12.41 -13.13
C THR A 55 7.88 -12.26 -13.35
N LEU A 56 7.04 -12.73 -12.41
CA LEU A 56 5.59 -12.56 -12.53
C LEU A 56 5.18 -11.08 -12.60
N LEU A 57 5.76 -10.21 -11.77
CA LEU A 57 5.46 -8.78 -11.83
C LEU A 57 5.88 -8.16 -13.17
N ASN A 58 7.04 -8.55 -13.70
CA ASN A 58 7.52 -8.06 -14.99
C ASN A 58 6.58 -8.45 -16.13
N HIS A 59 6.11 -9.69 -16.19
CA HIS A 59 5.11 -10.11 -17.19
C HIS A 59 3.72 -9.49 -16.94
N LEU A 60 3.26 -9.44 -15.69
CA LEU A 60 1.91 -8.98 -15.36
C LEU A 60 1.75 -7.46 -15.51
N PHE A 61 2.77 -6.69 -15.11
CA PHE A 61 2.71 -5.23 -15.01
C PHE A 61 3.65 -4.49 -15.97
N HIS A 62 4.42 -5.23 -16.77
CA HIS A 62 5.43 -4.67 -17.68
C HIS A 62 6.44 -3.79 -16.93
N THR A 63 6.87 -4.30 -15.77
CA THR A 63 7.93 -3.69 -14.95
C THR A 63 9.31 -4.24 -15.34
N ASN A 64 10.36 -3.68 -14.74
CA ASN A 64 11.75 -4.10 -14.97
C ASN A 64 12.46 -4.40 -13.64
N PHE A 65 11.83 -5.19 -12.77
CA PHE A 65 12.47 -5.67 -11.54
C PHE A 65 13.60 -6.64 -11.87
N ARG A 66 14.65 -6.63 -11.04
CA ARG A 66 15.80 -7.51 -11.23
C ARG A 66 15.38 -8.97 -11.03
N GLU A 67 15.65 -9.80 -12.03
CA GLU A 67 15.39 -11.23 -11.98
C GLU A 67 16.64 -12.04 -11.63
N MET A 68 16.42 -13.28 -11.18
CA MET A 68 17.50 -14.20 -10.82
C MET A 68 18.18 -14.69 -12.10
N ASP A 69 19.50 -14.54 -12.17
CA ASP A 69 20.29 -15.10 -13.27
C ASP A 69 20.52 -16.60 -13.00
N ALA A 70 19.78 -17.45 -13.69
CA ALA A 70 19.85 -18.91 -13.54
C ALA A 70 21.27 -19.46 -13.78
N ILE A 71 22.09 -18.78 -14.58
CA ILE A 71 23.47 -19.20 -14.92
C ILE A 71 24.41 -19.00 -13.72
N ARG A 72 24.14 -18.00 -12.88
CA ARG A 72 24.96 -17.68 -11.69
C ARG A 72 24.56 -18.47 -10.44
N GLY A 73 23.52 -19.30 -10.53
CA GLY A 73 23.02 -20.14 -9.44
C GLY A 73 21.97 -19.44 -8.55
N ARG A 74 21.24 -20.26 -7.78
CA ARG A 74 20.18 -19.78 -6.87
C ARG A 74 20.79 -18.94 -5.74
N SER A 75 20.50 -17.63 -5.78
CA SER A 75 20.95 -16.65 -4.79
C SER A 75 19.89 -15.57 -4.60
N GLN A 76 19.96 -14.83 -3.49
CA GLN A 76 19.05 -13.73 -3.22
C GLN A 76 19.14 -12.64 -4.28
N THR A 77 18.02 -12.41 -4.95
CA THR A 77 17.92 -11.46 -6.08
C THR A 77 17.35 -10.13 -5.61
N THR A 78 16.18 -10.15 -4.98
CA THR A 78 15.53 -8.97 -4.42
C THR A 78 16.01 -8.76 -2.99
N LYS A 79 16.62 -7.60 -2.73
CA LYS A 79 16.98 -7.14 -1.38
C LYS A 79 16.14 -5.94 -1.01
N GLY A 80 15.45 -6.00 0.11
CA GLY A 80 14.54 -4.98 0.58
C GLY A 80 13.17 -5.02 -0.11
N ILE A 81 12.55 -3.86 -0.28
CA ILE A 81 11.27 -3.69 -0.96
C ILE A 81 11.48 -2.71 -2.12
N TRP A 82 11.10 -3.14 -3.32
CA TRP A 82 11.18 -2.35 -4.54
C TRP A 82 9.79 -1.96 -4.99
N MET A 83 9.67 -0.83 -5.67
CA MET A 83 8.41 -0.39 -6.26
C MET A 83 8.61 0.11 -7.69
N ALA A 84 7.60 -0.05 -8.53
CA ALA A 84 7.59 0.44 -9.90
C ALA A 84 6.18 0.82 -10.36
N LYS A 85 6.09 1.74 -11.30
CA LYS A 85 4.82 2.07 -11.99
C LYS A 85 4.46 0.93 -12.95
N CYS A 86 3.23 0.44 -12.88
CA CYS A 86 2.71 -0.52 -13.84
C CYS A 86 2.39 0.20 -15.16
N VAL A 87 3.00 -0.25 -16.26
CA VAL A 87 2.85 0.42 -17.57
C VAL A 87 1.54 -0.01 -18.20
N GLY A 88 0.73 0.93 -18.68
CA GLY A 88 -0.50 0.63 -19.44
C GLY A 88 -1.62 -0.01 -18.60
N ILE A 89 -1.74 0.34 -17.31
CA ILE A 89 -2.88 0.03 -16.46
C ILE A 89 -3.43 1.35 -15.90
N GLU A 90 -4.74 1.52 -16.03
CA GLU A 90 -5.50 2.58 -15.37
C GLU A 90 -6.46 1.93 -14.37
N PRO A 91 -6.72 2.51 -13.18
CA PRO A 91 -6.10 3.72 -12.63
C PRO A 91 -4.60 3.52 -12.36
N PHE A 92 -3.89 4.61 -12.01
CA PHE A 92 -2.45 4.59 -11.74
C PHE A 92 -2.09 3.45 -10.76
N THR A 93 -1.37 2.42 -11.22
CA THR A 93 -1.07 1.24 -10.40
C THR A 93 0.42 1.15 -10.11
N ILE A 94 0.77 0.87 -8.85
CA ILE A 94 2.13 0.66 -8.38
C ILE A 94 2.28 -0.81 -8.02
N ALA A 95 3.31 -1.46 -8.55
CA ALA A 95 3.74 -2.80 -8.11
C ALA A 95 4.84 -2.67 -7.06
N MET A 96 4.76 -3.46 -6.00
CA MET A 96 5.79 -3.60 -4.96
C MET A 96 6.32 -5.04 -4.95
N ASP A 97 7.63 -5.18 -5.21
CA ASP A 97 8.35 -6.46 -5.12
C ASP A 97 9.02 -6.58 -3.77
N LEU A 98 8.55 -7.51 -2.94
CA LEU A 98 9.14 -7.79 -1.63
C LEU A 98 10.22 -8.86 -1.76
N GLU A 99 11.28 -8.70 -0.98
CA GLU A 99 12.25 -9.75 -0.72
C GLU A 99 11.55 -11.06 -0.32
N GLY A 100 12.04 -12.17 -0.88
CA GLY A 100 11.45 -13.48 -0.64
C GLY A 100 11.71 -13.99 0.77
N THR A 101 10.75 -14.76 1.28
CA THR A 101 10.83 -15.40 2.60
C THR A 101 11.64 -16.70 2.56
N ASP A 102 12.06 -17.19 3.72
CA ASP A 102 12.84 -18.43 3.93
C ASP A 102 14.24 -18.38 3.27
N GLY A 103 14.88 -17.22 3.31
CA GLY A 103 16.23 -17.04 2.82
C GLY A 103 17.28 -17.75 3.69
N ARG A 104 18.30 -18.36 3.08
CA ARG A 104 19.43 -18.91 3.85
C ARG A 104 20.45 -17.85 4.26
N GLU A 105 20.35 -16.65 3.70
CA GLU A 105 21.43 -15.65 3.65
C GLU A 105 21.42 -14.66 4.84
N ARG A 106 20.31 -14.56 5.60
CA ARG A 106 20.17 -13.57 6.69
C ARG A 106 20.21 -14.12 8.12
N GLY A 107 20.12 -15.44 8.34
CA GLY A 107 20.22 -16.03 9.69
C GLY A 107 19.00 -15.76 10.59
N GLU A 108 19.16 -15.64 11.92
CA GLU A 108 18.02 -15.43 12.86
C GLU A 108 17.31 -14.06 12.69
N ASP A 109 18.02 -13.05 12.18
CA ASP A 109 17.46 -11.71 11.86
C ASP A 109 16.48 -11.73 10.68
N ASP A 110 16.42 -12.82 9.91
CA ASP A 110 15.57 -12.97 8.73
C ASP A 110 14.08 -12.89 9.09
N THR A 111 13.69 -13.55 10.18
CA THR A 111 12.28 -13.60 10.60
C THR A 111 11.71 -12.24 11.01
N ALA A 112 12.56 -11.31 11.44
CA ALA A 112 12.11 -9.97 11.81
C ALA A 112 11.82 -9.12 10.58
N PHE A 113 12.74 -9.13 9.60
CA PHE A 113 12.57 -8.36 8.37
C PHE A 113 11.40 -8.88 7.53
N GLU A 114 11.23 -10.19 7.42
CA GLU A 114 10.09 -10.82 6.72
C GLU A 114 8.74 -10.43 7.32
N LYS A 115 8.63 -10.43 8.66
CA LYS A 115 7.42 -9.99 9.35
C LYS A 115 7.15 -8.51 9.12
N GLN A 116 8.19 -7.67 9.20
CA GLN A 116 8.07 -6.23 9.00
C GLN A 116 7.67 -5.89 7.57
N SER A 117 8.28 -6.53 6.57
CA SER A 117 7.97 -6.29 5.16
C SER A 117 6.55 -6.77 4.80
N ALA A 118 6.13 -7.93 5.29
CA ALA A 118 4.76 -8.43 5.11
C ALA A 118 3.71 -7.53 5.79
N LEU A 119 3.97 -7.07 7.01
CA LEU A 119 3.11 -6.09 7.70
C LEU A 119 3.03 -4.78 6.94
N PHE A 120 4.17 -4.30 6.43
CA PHE A 120 4.22 -3.09 5.64
C PHE A 120 3.39 -3.23 4.35
N ALA A 121 3.54 -4.33 3.62
CA ALA A 121 2.74 -4.61 2.44
C ALA A 121 1.24 -4.63 2.73
N LEU A 122 0.78 -5.33 3.78
CA LEU A 122 -0.65 -5.32 4.12
C LEU A 122 -1.17 -3.95 4.57
N ALA A 123 -0.32 -3.14 5.20
CA ALA A 123 -0.71 -1.80 5.64
C ALA A 123 -0.89 -0.83 4.46
N VAL A 124 -0.02 -0.92 3.44
CA VAL A 124 0.01 0.04 2.33
C VAL A 124 -0.75 -0.44 1.09
N ALA A 125 -0.70 -1.74 0.79
CA ALA A 125 -1.25 -2.30 -0.46
C ALA A 125 -2.77 -2.48 -0.40
N ASP A 126 -3.41 -2.25 -1.55
CA ASP A 126 -4.82 -2.61 -1.78
C ASP A 126 -4.94 -4.11 -2.11
N ILE A 127 -3.95 -4.65 -2.81
CA ILE A 127 -3.91 -6.03 -3.29
C ILE A 127 -2.57 -6.64 -2.91
N VAL A 128 -2.59 -7.78 -2.23
CA VAL A 128 -1.39 -8.58 -1.94
C VAL A 128 -1.45 -9.89 -2.70
N LEU A 129 -0.55 -10.04 -3.68
CA LEU A 129 -0.30 -11.27 -4.40
C LEU A 129 0.49 -12.23 -3.50
N ILE A 130 -0.06 -13.40 -3.25
CA ILE A 130 0.61 -14.47 -2.51
C ILE A 130 1.06 -15.50 -3.54
N ASN A 131 2.34 -15.45 -3.90
CA ASN A 131 2.94 -16.32 -4.90
C ASN A 131 3.25 -17.67 -4.27
N ILE A 132 2.52 -18.70 -4.69
CA ILE A 132 2.67 -20.09 -4.24
C ILE A 132 3.31 -20.87 -5.39
N ASP A 133 4.48 -21.44 -5.15
CA ASP A 133 5.18 -22.26 -6.12
C ASP A 133 5.03 -23.76 -5.80
N LEU A 134 4.36 -24.50 -6.69
CA LEU A 134 4.19 -25.94 -6.59
C LEU A 134 5.41 -26.73 -7.12
N GLY A 135 6.31 -26.07 -7.86
CA GLY A 135 7.49 -26.70 -8.47
C GLY A 135 8.56 -27.17 -7.48
N ILE A 136 8.55 -26.63 -6.24
CA ILE A 136 9.52 -27.02 -5.20
C ILE A 136 9.35 -28.48 -4.77
N SER A 137 8.20 -29.11 -5.00
CA SER A 137 8.00 -30.55 -4.71
C SER A 137 8.73 -31.49 -5.64
N LEU A 138 9.01 -31.11 -6.90
CA LEU A 138 9.66 -31.99 -7.88
C LEU A 138 11.12 -32.31 -7.53
N GLN A 139 11.82 -31.43 -6.82
CA GLN A 139 13.17 -31.73 -6.30
C GLN A 139 13.14 -32.74 -5.13
N ALA A 140 12.04 -32.77 -4.36
CA ALA A 140 11.84 -33.80 -3.35
C ALA A 140 11.59 -35.16 -4.02
N GLU A 141 10.88 -35.22 -5.15
CA GLU A 141 10.64 -36.47 -5.88
C GLU A 141 11.94 -37.17 -6.27
N HIS A 142 12.87 -36.49 -6.93
CA HIS A 142 14.13 -37.10 -7.35
C HIS A 142 15.00 -37.52 -6.15
N THR A 143 15.01 -36.74 -5.07
CA THR A 143 15.83 -37.03 -3.87
C THR A 143 15.25 -38.21 -3.10
N ILE A 144 13.92 -38.28 -2.97
CA ILE A 144 13.19 -39.37 -2.35
C ILE A 144 13.31 -40.64 -3.20
N LEU A 145 13.14 -40.55 -4.53
CA LEU A 145 13.33 -41.68 -5.45
C LEU A 145 14.77 -42.20 -5.42
N LEU A 146 15.78 -41.33 -5.34
CA LEU A 146 17.19 -41.74 -5.19
C LEU A 146 17.43 -42.41 -3.84
N MET A 147 16.89 -41.88 -2.74
CA MET A 147 16.95 -42.53 -1.43
C MET A 147 16.28 -43.91 -1.46
N PHE A 148 15.16 -44.05 -2.17
CA PHE A 148 14.47 -45.34 -2.35
C PHE A 148 15.25 -46.30 -3.24
N LEU A 149 15.88 -45.83 -4.33
CA LEU A 149 16.76 -46.67 -5.15
C LEU A 149 17.94 -47.16 -4.32
N PHE A 150 18.52 -46.29 -3.50
CA PHE A 150 19.58 -46.64 -2.56
C PHE A 150 19.11 -47.68 -1.54
N PHE A 151 17.92 -47.49 -0.94
CA PHE A 151 17.36 -48.42 0.04
C PHE A 151 16.99 -49.77 -0.58
N ALA A 152 16.44 -49.78 -1.80
CA ALA A 152 16.11 -50.99 -2.54
C ALA A 152 17.37 -51.76 -2.98
N ILE A 153 18.43 -51.05 -3.40
CA ILE A 153 19.75 -51.62 -3.71
C ILE A 153 20.39 -52.17 -2.44
N SER A 154 20.36 -51.44 -1.32
CA SER A 154 20.88 -51.91 -0.03
C SER A 154 20.11 -53.12 0.52
N ALA A 155 18.78 -53.16 0.37
CA ALA A 155 17.96 -54.30 0.78
C ALA A 155 18.11 -55.51 -0.18
N GLY A 156 18.49 -55.28 -1.44
CA GLY A 156 18.77 -56.34 -2.42
C GLY A 156 20.19 -56.90 -2.36
N TRP A 157 21.17 -56.17 -1.81
CA TRP A 157 22.58 -56.57 -1.78
C TRP A 157 22.89 -57.64 -0.72
N GLU A 158 22.07 -57.80 0.32
CA GLU A 158 22.32 -58.82 1.35
C GLU A 158 22.04 -60.27 0.90
N GLY A 159 21.56 -60.49 -0.33
CA GLY A 159 21.20 -61.82 -0.85
C GLY A 159 22.22 -62.52 -1.77
N LEU A 160 23.32 -61.87 -2.17
CA LEU A 160 24.26 -62.40 -3.17
C LEU A 160 25.71 -62.35 -2.68
N ASN A 161 26.01 -63.13 -1.65
CA ASN A 161 27.37 -63.57 -1.37
C ASN A 161 27.34 -65.04 -0.92
N VAL A 162 27.30 -65.95 -1.90
CA VAL A 162 27.76 -67.31 -1.71
C VAL A 162 28.91 -67.50 -2.67
N THR A 163 30.13 -67.39 -2.15
CA THR A 163 31.36 -67.77 -2.84
C THR A 163 31.33 -69.26 -3.12
N ASP A 164 31.40 -69.59 -4.39
CA ASP A 164 31.48 -70.94 -4.94
C ASP A 164 32.92 -71.47 -4.75
N GLN A 165 33.12 -72.51 -3.95
CA GLN A 165 34.33 -73.34 -3.96
C GLN A 165 33.97 -74.81 -3.68
N THR A 166 33.73 -75.51 -4.79
CA THR A 166 34.19 -76.87 -5.17
C THR A 166 34.06 -78.04 -4.19
N ASP A 167 33.30 -79.03 -4.67
CA ASP A 167 33.25 -80.44 -4.30
C ASP A 167 34.64 -81.12 -4.20
N GLU A 168 34.77 -82.08 -3.27
CA GLU A 168 35.16 -83.45 -3.66
C GLU A 168 34.77 -84.52 -2.61
N ALA A 169 34.10 -85.56 -3.13
CA ALA A 169 34.06 -86.96 -2.72
C ALA A 169 33.46 -87.39 -1.35
N GLY A 170 32.40 -88.22 -1.42
CA GLY A 170 32.19 -89.31 -0.45
C GLY A 170 30.75 -89.64 -0.05
N GLY A 171 30.13 -90.58 -0.78
CA GLY A 171 29.28 -91.68 -0.30
C GLY A 171 28.27 -91.49 0.85
N GLU A 172 26.99 -91.69 0.49
CA GLU A 172 25.94 -92.35 1.29
C GLU A 172 25.99 -92.23 2.83
N ARG A 173 25.07 -91.42 3.39
CA ARG A 173 23.99 -91.98 4.22
C ARG A 173 22.86 -90.98 4.43
N ASP A 174 21.74 -91.41 3.89
CA ASP A 174 20.40 -90.91 4.04
C ASP A 174 19.96 -90.83 5.52
N MET A 175 18.86 -90.12 5.77
CA MET A 175 18.18 -89.90 7.07
C MET A 175 18.51 -88.62 7.87
N ALA A 176 18.77 -87.50 7.20
CA ALA A 176 18.53 -86.15 7.77
C ALA A 176 17.99 -85.12 6.75
N LEU A 177 17.78 -85.50 5.49
CA LEU A 177 17.36 -84.58 4.42
C LEU A 177 15.85 -84.37 4.29
N THR A 178 15.02 -85.16 4.95
CA THR A 178 13.55 -85.10 4.76
C THR A 178 12.85 -84.04 5.61
N LYS A 179 13.51 -83.49 6.64
CA LYS A 179 12.92 -82.42 7.49
C LYS A 179 13.32 -80.99 7.10
N VAL A 180 14.37 -80.82 6.30
CA VAL A 180 14.85 -79.48 5.88
C VAL A 180 14.26 -79.06 4.53
N LYS A 181 13.94 -80.00 3.63
CA LYS A 181 13.32 -79.66 2.32
C LYS A 181 11.84 -79.26 2.43
N SER A 182 11.09 -79.75 3.43
CA SER A 182 9.69 -79.35 3.66
C SER A 182 9.54 -77.97 4.32
N LEU A 183 10.60 -77.41 4.90
CA LEU A 183 10.59 -76.06 5.50
C LEU A 183 11.11 -74.98 4.54
N LYS A 184 11.80 -75.36 3.46
CA LYS A 184 12.36 -74.42 2.47
C LYS A 184 11.42 -74.07 1.30
N SER A 185 10.48 -74.94 0.91
CA SER A 185 9.53 -74.58 -0.17
C SER A 185 8.35 -73.74 0.31
N GLY A 186 7.94 -73.87 1.58
CA GLY A 186 6.85 -73.06 2.16
C GLY A 186 7.28 -71.68 2.63
N LYS A 187 8.55 -71.50 3.04
CA LYS A 187 9.05 -70.20 3.53
C LYS A 187 9.47 -69.25 2.42
N THR A 188 9.95 -69.73 1.27
CA THR A 188 10.40 -68.86 0.16
C THR A 188 9.23 -68.29 -0.65
N THR A 189 8.11 -69.00 -0.78
CA THR A 189 6.88 -68.47 -1.38
C THR A 189 6.10 -67.55 -0.43
N LEU A 190 6.11 -67.81 0.89
CA LEU A 190 5.56 -66.88 1.88
C LEU A 190 6.41 -65.61 2.01
N LEU A 191 7.75 -65.70 2.00
CA LEU A 191 8.60 -64.51 2.03
C LEU A 191 8.46 -63.71 0.72
N GLY A 192 8.44 -64.36 -0.45
CA GLY A 192 8.26 -63.69 -1.73
C GLY A 192 6.90 -63.02 -1.90
N SER A 193 5.81 -63.66 -1.44
CA SER A 193 4.46 -63.08 -1.47
C SER A 193 4.23 -62.04 -0.38
N ALA A 194 4.88 -62.16 0.79
CA ALA A 194 4.87 -61.13 1.82
C ALA A 194 5.70 -59.92 1.39
N VAL A 195 6.86 -60.11 0.76
CA VAL A 195 7.68 -59.02 0.21
C VAL A 195 6.98 -58.34 -0.97
N CYS A 196 6.30 -59.09 -1.86
CA CYS A 196 5.51 -58.49 -2.93
C CYS A 196 4.29 -57.73 -2.38
N ARG A 197 3.54 -58.27 -1.41
CA ARG A 197 2.43 -57.53 -0.77
C ARG A 197 2.90 -56.35 0.06
N PHE A 198 4.04 -56.45 0.74
CA PHE A 198 4.67 -55.30 1.39
C PHE A 198 5.09 -54.28 0.35
N SER A 199 5.64 -54.69 -0.80
CA SER A 199 5.97 -53.77 -1.88
C SER A 199 4.73 -53.11 -2.48
N GLU A 200 3.61 -53.82 -2.65
CA GLU A 200 2.35 -53.27 -3.15
C GLU A 200 1.65 -52.37 -2.12
N ILE A 201 1.68 -52.73 -0.84
CA ILE A 201 1.16 -51.89 0.26
C ILE A 201 2.03 -50.66 0.44
N ILE A 202 3.36 -50.78 0.35
CA ILE A 202 4.27 -49.64 0.37
C ILE A 202 4.08 -48.82 -0.89
N CYS A 203 3.94 -49.41 -2.08
CA CYS A 203 3.73 -48.67 -3.32
C CYS A 203 2.37 -47.98 -3.35
N SER A 204 1.32 -48.60 -2.80
CA SER A 204 -0.01 -47.99 -2.62
C SER A 204 0.00 -46.91 -1.55
N ALA A 205 0.62 -47.15 -0.39
CA ALA A 205 0.78 -46.17 0.67
C ALA A 205 1.69 -45.01 0.26
N VAL A 206 2.71 -45.25 -0.58
CA VAL A 206 3.59 -44.24 -1.17
C VAL A 206 2.91 -43.52 -2.32
N THR A 207 2.11 -44.17 -3.16
CA THR A 207 1.29 -43.48 -4.16
C THR A 207 0.25 -42.60 -3.46
N TRP A 208 -0.30 -43.07 -2.35
CA TRP A 208 -1.19 -42.29 -1.49
C TRP A 208 -0.44 -41.19 -0.74
N LEU A 209 0.77 -41.42 -0.22
CA LEU A 209 1.64 -40.41 0.42
C LEU A 209 2.16 -39.39 -0.58
N VAL A 210 2.41 -39.77 -1.83
CA VAL A 210 2.82 -38.87 -2.91
C VAL A 210 1.59 -38.09 -3.38
N ALA A 211 0.43 -38.72 -3.55
CA ALA A 211 -0.82 -37.99 -3.82
C ALA A 211 -1.21 -37.04 -2.67
N ASP A 212 -0.95 -37.45 -1.42
CA ASP A 212 -1.12 -36.62 -0.21
C ASP A 212 -0.07 -35.50 -0.23
N LEU A 213 1.23 -35.76 -0.44
CA LEU A 213 2.27 -34.72 -0.62
C LEU A 213 1.94 -33.71 -1.73
N TRP A 214 1.37 -34.17 -2.85
CA TRP A 214 1.01 -33.33 -4.02
C TRP A 214 -0.20 -32.43 -3.75
N CYS A 215 -1.20 -32.89 -2.99
CA CYS A 215 -2.31 -32.05 -2.51
C CYS A 215 -1.96 -31.26 -1.23
N HIS A 216 -0.89 -31.64 -0.52
CA HIS A 216 -0.52 -31.13 0.81
C HIS A 216 0.63 -30.11 0.78
N ASP A 217 1.19 -29.75 -0.37
CA ASP A 217 2.08 -28.56 -0.46
C ASP A 217 1.32 -27.25 -0.29
N ILE A 218 0.07 -27.21 -0.77
CA ILE A 218 -0.92 -26.16 -0.43
C ILE A 218 -1.30 -26.21 1.07
N GLY A 219 -1.13 -27.38 1.69
CA GLY A 219 -1.36 -27.65 3.11
C GLY A 219 -0.15 -27.46 4.03
N ARG A 220 1.10 -27.40 3.52
CA ARG A 220 2.31 -27.32 4.35
C ARG A 220 2.34 -26.02 5.11
N GLU A 221 2.48 -26.14 6.43
CA GLU A 221 2.48 -25.00 7.36
C GLU A 221 3.51 -23.94 6.94
N GLN A 222 4.73 -24.36 6.58
CA GLN A 222 5.81 -23.45 6.20
C GLN A 222 5.76 -23.02 4.71
N ALA A 223 5.44 -23.93 3.78
CA ALA A 223 5.54 -23.64 2.33
C ALA A 223 4.48 -22.62 1.82
N ALA A 224 3.33 -22.56 2.48
CA ALA A 224 2.28 -21.57 2.18
C ALA A 224 2.38 -20.30 3.05
N ASN A 225 3.51 -20.06 3.75
CA ASN A 225 3.72 -18.95 4.66
C ASN A 225 2.65 -18.84 5.78
N LYS A 226 2.05 -19.96 6.23
CA LYS A 226 0.95 -19.92 7.23
C LYS A 226 1.36 -19.29 8.58
N PRO A 227 2.54 -19.60 9.16
CA PRO A 227 3.03 -18.94 10.37
C PRO A 227 3.26 -17.44 10.21
N LEU A 228 3.76 -17.03 9.03
CA LEU A 228 3.95 -15.62 8.70
C LEU A 228 2.59 -14.92 8.62
N LEU A 229 1.64 -15.47 7.87
CA LEU A 229 0.26 -14.95 7.77
C LEU A 229 -0.41 -14.85 9.14
N LYS A 230 -0.27 -15.86 10.01
CA LYS A 230 -0.81 -15.82 11.38
C LYS A 230 -0.23 -14.65 12.19
N THR A 231 1.09 -14.51 12.17
CA THR A 231 1.80 -13.45 12.90
C THR A 231 1.42 -12.08 12.36
N VAL A 232 1.33 -11.98 11.04
CA VAL A 232 1.01 -10.75 10.32
C VAL A 232 -0.45 -10.35 10.54
N PHE A 233 -1.43 -11.26 10.50
CA PHE A 233 -2.81 -10.96 10.84
C PHE A 233 -2.97 -10.49 12.29
N GLN A 234 -2.25 -11.14 13.23
CA GLN A 234 -2.27 -10.75 14.63
C GLN A 234 -1.74 -9.33 14.83
N ALA A 235 -0.56 -9.05 14.28
CA ALA A 235 0.02 -7.73 14.35
C ALA A 235 -0.83 -6.72 13.57
N MET A 236 -1.44 -7.09 12.45
CA MET A 236 -2.26 -6.18 11.68
C MET A 236 -3.47 -5.68 12.49
N MET A 237 -4.20 -6.58 13.17
CA MET A 237 -5.34 -6.17 13.99
C MET A 237 -4.95 -5.33 15.21
N ARG A 238 -3.70 -5.43 15.67
CA ARG A 238 -3.19 -4.62 16.79
C ARG A 238 -2.68 -3.25 16.30
N LEU A 239 -2.07 -3.24 15.13
CA LEU A 239 -1.34 -2.13 14.55
C LEU A 239 -2.14 -1.35 13.52
N PHE A 240 -3.31 -1.80 13.07
CA PHE A 240 -4.03 -1.14 11.98
C PHE A 240 -5.53 -1.33 12.17
N SER A 241 -6.29 -0.27 11.92
CA SER A 241 -7.76 -0.39 11.83
C SER A 241 -8.18 -1.13 10.56
N PRO A 242 -9.39 -1.70 10.51
CA PRO A 242 -9.86 -2.42 9.33
C PRO A 242 -9.80 -1.56 8.06
N ARG A 243 -8.91 -1.95 7.14
CA ARG A 243 -8.94 -1.61 5.72
C ARG A 243 -9.14 -2.93 4.98
N LYS A 244 -10.04 -2.93 4.00
CA LYS A 244 -10.31 -4.14 3.23
C LYS A 244 -9.23 -4.36 2.18
N THR A 245 -8.41 -5.38 2.38
CA THR A 245 -7.29 -5.73 1.48
C THR A 245 -7.60 -7.01 0.71
N THR A 246 -7.28 -7.08 -0.58
CA THR A 246 -7.48 -8.30 -1.35
C THR A 246 -6.23 -9.17 -1.31
N LEU A 247 -6.37 -10.38 -0.77
CA LEU A 247 -5.37 -11.45 -0.83
C LEU A 247 -5.62 -12.29 -2.07
N LEU A 248 -4.78 -12.11 -3.09
CA LEU A 248 -4.85 -12.84 -4.35
C LEU A 248 -3.77 -13.92 -4.37
N PHE A 249 -4.19 -15.16 -4.15
CA PHE A 249 -3.32 -16.33 -4.20
C PHE A 249 -3.04 -16.68 -5.66
N VAL A 250 -1.76 -16.63 -6.05
CA VAL A 250 -1.30 -16.99 -7.39
C VAL A 250 -0.56 -18.32 -7.29
N ILE A 251 -1.23 -19.40 -7.71
CA ILE A 251 -0.65 -20.73 -7.76
C ILE A 251 0.17 -20.85 -9.06
N ARG A 252 1.47 -21.09 -8.93
CA ARG A 252 2.40 -21.29 -10.05
C ARG A 252 2.53 -22.77 -10.39
N ASP A 253 2.93 -23.03 -11.62
CA ASP A 253 3.21 -24.37 -12.15
C ASP A 253 2.04 -25.33 -11.94
N LYS A 254 0.84 -24.88 -12.36
CA LYS A 254 -0.40 -25.64 -12.15
C LYS A 254 -0.27 -27.08 -12.67
N THR A 255 -0.63 -28.03 -11.81
CA THR A 255 -0.59 -29.46 -12.11
C THR A 255 -1.89 -29.91 -12.79
N ARG A 256 -2.14 -31.22 -12.86
CA ARG A 256 -3.39 -31.78 -13.41
C ARG A 256 -4.60 -31.54 -12.49
N THR A 257 -4.37 -31.09 -11.25
CA THR A 257 -5.42 -30.82 -10.27
C THR A 257 -6.20 -29.55 -10.64
N PRO A 258 -7.53 -29.63 -10.83
CA PRO A 258 -8.33 -28.45 -11.17
C PRO A 258 -8.37 -27.40 -10.04
N LEU A 259 -8.41 -26.12 -10.41
CA LEU A 259 -8.51 -25.00 -9.47
C LEU A 259 -9.75 -25.09 -8.57
N GLU A 260 -10.84 -25.66 -9.07
CA GLU A 260 -12.12 -25.89 -8.35
C GLU A 260 -11.95 -26.69 -7.06
N TYR A 261 -10.92 -27.55 -6.97
CA TYR A 261 -10.60 -28.29 -5.75
C TYR A 261 -9.62 -27.54 -4.85
N LEU A 262 -8.68 -26.79 -5.43
CA LEU A 262 -7.63 -26.09 -4.68
C LEU A 262 -8.14 -24.82 -3.99
N GLU A 263 -9.04 -24.09 -4.65
CA GLU A 263 -9.58 -22.84 -4.14
C GLU A 263 -10.33 -23.01 -2.80
N PRO A 264 -11.27 -23.97 -2.65
CA PRO A 264 -11.95 -24.20 -1.37
C PRO A 264 -10.98 -24.54 -0.24
N ILE A 265 -9.95 -25.34 -0.53
CA ILE A 265 -8.94 -25.76 0.46
C ILE A 265 -8.16 -24.54 0.96
N LEU A 266 -7.66 -23.70 0.05
CA LEU A 266 -6.94 -22.47 0.40
C LEU A 266 -7.83 -21.52 1.21
N ARG A 267 -9.09 -21.34 0.80
CA ARG A 267 -10.05 -20.49 1.53
C ARG A 267 -10.30 -21.02 2.94
N GLU A 268 -10.49 -22.32 3.11
CA GLU A 268 -10.69 -22.96 4.41
C GLU A 268 -9.45 -22.80 5.30
N ASP A 269 -8.26 -22.95 4.73
CA ASP A 269 -7.01 -22.79 5.46
C ASP A 269 -6.80 -21.35 5.96
N ILE A 270 -7.09 -20.34 5.16
CA ILE A 270 -7.02 -18.94 5.60
C ILE A 270 -8.06 -18.65 6.69
N GLN A 271 -9.27 -19.22 6.59
CA GLN A 271 -10.28 -19.12 7.64
C GLN A 271 -9.82 -19.78 8.95
N LYS A 272 -9.19 -20.95 8.87
CA LYS A 272 -8.59 -21.63 10.04
C LYS A 272 -7.49 -20.78 10.66
N ILE A 273 -6.58 -20.23 9.86
CA ILE A 273 -5.53 -19.33 10.34
C ILE A 273 -6.17 -18.14 11.06
N TRP A 274 -7.14 -17.47 10.42
CA TRP A 274 -7.86 -16.36 11.02
C TRP A 274 -8.50 -16.72 12.36
N ALA A 275 -9.17 -17.88 12.46
CA ALA A 275 -9.78 -18.35 13.69
C ALA A 275 -8.78 -18.56 14.84
N THR A 276 -7.55 -19.02 14.54
CA THR A 276 -6.51 -19.25 15.55
C THR A 276 -5.78 -17.98 16.02
N VAL A 277 -5.94 -16.86 15.31
CA VAL A 277 -5.29 -15.60 15.69
C VAL A 277 -6.01 -14.98 16.89
N THR A 278 -5.23 -14.62 17.92
CA THR A 278 -5.71 -13.85 19.08
C THR A 278 -6.13 -12.45 18.65
N LYS A 279 -7.42 -12.14 18.78
CA LYS A 279 -8.00 -10.84 18.39
C LYS A 279 -8.23 -9.96 19.62
N PRO A 280 -8.06 -8.63 19.51
CA PRO A 280 -8.53 -7.68 20.54
C PRO A 280 -10.03 -7.84 20.81
N GLU A 281 -10.51 -7.45 21.99
CA GLU A 281 -11.91 -7.66 22.40
C GLU A 281 -12.91 -7.00 21.42
N ALA A 282 -12.53 -5.86 20.82
CA ALA A 282 -13.33 -5.16 19.81
C ALA A 282 -13.56 -5.95 18.51
N HIS A 283 -12.71 -6.94 18.20
CA HIS A 283 -12.74 -7.71 16.93
C HIS A 283 -12.93 -9.22 17.12
N LYS A 284 -13.30 -9.65 18.32
CA LYS A 284 -13.35 -11.07 18.69
C LYS A 284 -14.29 -11.91 17.82
N SER A 285 -15.39 -11.31 17.36
CA SER A 285 -16.40 -11.94 16.51
C SER A 285 -16.37 -11.48 15.04
N THR A 286 -15.34 -10.71 14.64
CA THR A 286 -15.28 -10.16 13.28
C THR A 286 -14.85 -11.23 12.26
N PRO A 287 -15.62 -11.47 11.19
CA PRO A 287 -15.25 -12.43 10.15
C PRO A 287 -14.07 -11.94 9.31
N LEU A 288 -13.35 -12.87 8.67
CA LEU A 288 -12.24 -12.57 7.76
C LEU A 288 -12.66 -11.60 6.64
N SER A 289 -13.89 -11.75 6.13
CA SER A 289 -14.44 -10.98 4.99
C SER A 289 -14.56 -9.48 5.24
N ASP A 290 -14.53 -9.05 6.50
CA ASP A 290 -14.59 -7.63 6.85
C ASP A 290 -13.22 -6.95 6.68
N PHE A 291 -12.14 -7.73 6.75
CA PHE A 291 -10.76 -7.26 6.57
C PHE A 291 -10.17 -7.67 5.22
N PHE A 292 -10.56 -8.82 4.68
CA PHE A 292 -9.92 -9.38 3.50
C PHE A 292 -10.92 -9.92 2.48
N ASN A 293 -10.68 -9.58 1.22
CA ASN A 293 -11.19 -10.37 0.11
C ASN A 293 -10.16 -11.45 -0.23
N VAL A 294 -10.61 -12.68 -0.44
CA VAL A 294 -9.72 -13.78 -0.84
C VAL A 294 -10.05 -14.16 -2.27
N GLU A 295 -9.04 -14.16 -3.14
CA GLU A 295 -9.12 -14.50 -4.55
C GLU A 295 -8.05 -15.53 -4.86
N VAL A 296 -8.31 -16.45 -5.79
CA VAL A 296 -7.35 -17.49 -6.18
C VAL A 296 -7.26 -17.55 -7.70
N THR A 297 -6.05 -17.66 -8.23
CA THR A 297 -5.77 -17.88 -9.64
C THR A 297 -4.64 -18.88 -9.80
N ALA A 298 -4.61 -19.61 -10.91
CA ALA A 298 -3.55 -20.55 -11.23
C ALA A 298 -2.92 -20.22 -12.58
N LEU A 299 -1.59 -20.27 -12.63
CA LEU A 299 -0.79 -20.03 -13.82
C LEU A 299 -0.04 -21.30 -14.21
N SER A 300 0.04 -21.54 -15.51
CA SER A 300 0.80 -22.65 -16.11
C SER A 300 2.31 -22.47 -15.92
N SER A 301 3.07 -23.56 -16.06
CA SER A 301 4.53 -23.48 -16.03
C SER A 301 5.05 -22.61 -17.17
N TYR A 302 5.90 -21.63 -16.81
CA TYR A 302 6.55 -20.76 -17.78
C TYR A 302 7.54 -21.56 -18.65
N GLU A 303 8.32 -22.46 -18.04
CA GLU A 303 9.34 -23.25 -18.74
C GLU A 303 8.73 -24.29 -19.68
N GLU A 304 7.64 -24.95 -19.28
CA GLU A 304 7.02 -26.00 -20.09
C GLU A 304 5.96 -25.48 -21.08
N LYS A 305 5.25 -24.41 -20.72
CA LYS A 305 4.02 -23.95 -21.40
C LYS A 305 3.94 -22.43 -21.50
N GLU A 306 5.00 -21.81 -22.00
CA GLU A 306 5.16 -20.36 -22.14
C GLU A 306 3.93 -19.68 -22.77
N GLU A 307 3.45 -20.13 -23.93
CA GLU A 307 2.28 -19.52 -24.62
C GLU A 307 0.98 -19.57 -23.80
N GLN A 308 0.80 -20.60 -22.97
CA GLN A 308 -0.37 -20.71 -22.10
C GLN A 308 -0.21 -19.80 -20.88
N PHE A 309 1.00 -19.74 -20.30
CA PHE A 309 1.32 -18.82 -19.22
C PHE A 309 1.10 -17.37 -19.64
N GLU A 310 1.59 -16.95 -20.80
CA GLU A 310 1.41 -15.57 -21.29
C GLU A 310 -0.06 -15.20 -21.46
N ARG A 311 -0.89 -16.13 -21.98
CA ARG A 311 -2.34 -15.92 -22.11
C ARG A 311 -3.01 -15.77 -20.74
N GLU A 312 -2.67 -16.62 -19.78
CA GLU A 312 -3.23 -16.58 -18.43
C GLU A 312 -2.78 -15.32 -17.66
N VAL A 313 -1.54 -14.88 -17.85
CA VAL A 313 -1.05 -13.61 -17.31
C VAL A 313 -1.78 -12.44 -17.96
N ALA A 314 -2.06 -12.48 -19.26
CA ALA A 314 -2.84 -11.44 -19.93
C ALA A 314 -4.28 -11.37 -19.40
N GLU A 315 -4.93 -12.51 -19.14
CA GLU A 315 -6.24 -12.59 -18.50
C GLU A 315 -6.22 -12.04 -17.07
N LEU A 316 -5.21 -12.43 -16.27
CA LEU A 316 -5.02 -11.91 -14.93
C LEU A 316 -4.81 -10.39 -14.95
N ARG A 317 -4.03 -9.88 -15.91
CA ARG A 317 -3.79 -8.46 -16.11
C ARG A 317 -5.08 -7.67 -16.37
N GLN A 318 -6.04 -8.24 -17.12
CA GLN A 318 -7.33 -7.59 -17.37
C GLN A 318 -8.09 -7.25 -16.08
N ARG A 319 -7.93 -8.06 -15.03
CA ARG A 319 -8.57 -7.83 -13.72
C ARG A 319 -8.06 -6.56 -13.01
N PHE A 320 -6.88 -6.04 -13.38
CA PHE A 320 -6.29 -4.85 -12.76
C PHE A 320 -6.74 -3.53 -13.39
N PHE A 321 -7.19 -3.52 -14.66
CA PHE A 321 -7.68 -2.32 -15.36
C PHE A 321 -8.95 -1.69 -14.75
N HIS A 322 -9.70 -2.45 -13.94
CA HIS A 322 -10.88 -1.95 -13.24
C HIS A 322 -10.77 -2.21 -11.74
N SER A 323 -9.54 -2.34 -11.23
CA SER A 323 -9.27 -2.75 -9.85
C SER A 323 -10.02 -1.90 -8.82
N ILE A 324 -10.04 -0.57 -8.98
CA ILE A 324 -10.68 0.34 -8.01
C ILE A 324 -12.19 0.51 -8.18
N SER A 325 -12.78 -0.08 -9.21
CA SER A 325 -14.23 0.02 -9.44
C SER A 325 -14.99 -0.75 -8.36
N PRO A 326 -16.24 -0.39 -8.04
CA PRO A 326 -17.05 -1.18 -7.11
C PRO A 326 -17.13 -2.65 -7.53
N GLY A 327 -16.76 -3.57 -6.64
CA GLY A 327 -16.67 -5.01 -6.92
C GLY A 327 -15.37 -5.46 -7.60
N GLY A 328 -14.45 -4.55 -7.93
CA GLY A 328 -13.09 -4.86 -8.40
C GLY A 328 -12.15 -5.30 -7.28
N LEU A 329 -10.94 -5.71 -7.65
CA LEU A 329 -9.90 -6.22 -6.72
C LEU A 329 -9.51 -5.23 -5.61
N ALA A 330 -9.69 -3.92 -5.82
CA ALA A 330 -9.41 -2.85 -4.87
C ALA A 330 -10.65 -1.96 -4.71
N GLY A 331 -11.86 -2.53 -4.81
CA GLY A 331 -13.11 -1.76 -4.84
C GLY A 331 -13.58 -1.21 -3.49
N ASP A 332 -13.17 -1.81 -2.37
CA ASP A 332 -13.49 -1.31 -1.02
C ASP A 332 -12.30 -0.52 -0.47
N ARG A 333 -12.41 0.81 -0.55
CA ARG A 333 -11.30 1.75 -0.36
C ARG A 333 -11.42 2.58 0.92
N GLN A 334 -12.12 2.06 1.92
CA GLN A 334 -12.18 2.71 3.23
C GLN A 334 -10.77 2.85 3.82
N GLY A 335 -10.39 4.09 4.14
CA GLY A 335 -9.09 4.39 4.77
C GLY A 335 -7.91 4.60 3.81
N VAL A 336 -8.11 4.62 2.49
CA VAL A 336 -7.03 4.95 1.54
C VAL A 336 -6.58 6.41 1.70
N VAL A 337 -5.26 6.60 1.76
CA VAL A 337 -4.62 7.93 1.81
C VAL A 337 -4.57 8.52 0.39
N PRO A 338 -4.72 9.83 0.18
CA PRO A 338 -4.51 10.43 -1.13
C PRO A 338 -3.08 10.18 -1.64
N ALA A 339 -2.90 10.08 -2.96
CA ALA A 339 -1.60 9.81 -3.57
C ALA A 339 -0.54 10.85 -3.19
N SER A 340 -0.94 12.11 -2.99
CA SER A 340 -0.07 13.17 -2.47
C SER A 340 0.42 12.87 -1.05
N GLY A 341 -0.35 12.19 -0.20
CA GLY A 341 0.03 11.78 1.16
C GLY A 341 0.78 10.46 1.24
N PHE A 342 0.91 9.70 0.14
CA PHE A 342 1.47 8.35 0.15
C PHE A 342 2.93 8.31 0.67
N SER A 343 3.80 9.20 0.20
CA SER A 343 5.23 9.21 0.59
C SER A 343 5.41 9.30 2.11
N PHE A 344 4.79 10.32 2.71
CA PHE A 344 4.79 10.52 4.15
C PHE A 344 4.14 9.35 4.89
N SER A 345 2.99 8.86 4.42
CA SER A 345 2.28 7.74 5.02
C SER A 345 3.13 6.46 5.05
N ALA A 346 3.74 6.08 3.93
CA ALA A 346 4.59 4.90 3.82
C ALA A 346 5.80 5.00 4.77
N GLN A 347 6.43 6.17 4.85
CA GLN A 347 7.55 6.40 5.76
C GLN A 347 7.16 6.24 7.24
N GLN A 348 6.02 6.81 7.66
CA GLN A 348 5.56 6.72 9.05
C GLN A 348 5.13 5.29 9.42
N ILE A 349 4.41 4.61 8.53
CA ILE A 349 4.02 3.22 8.72
C ILE A 349 5.27 2.34 8.91
N TRP A 350 6.27 2.50 8.05
CA TRP A 350 7.52 1.73 8.17
C TRP A 350 8.25 2.01 9.48
N LYS A 351 8.32 3.29 9.89
CA LYS A 351 8.93 3.69 11.16
C LYS A 351 8.24 3.01 12.36
N ILE A 352 6.91 2.98 12.36
CA ILE A 352 6.13 2.42 13.47
C ILE A 352 6.26 0.90 13.53
N ILE A 353 6.27 0.23 12.38
CA ILE A 353 6.56 -1.20 12.27
C ILE A 353 7.96 -1.51 12.82
N LYS A 354 8.98 -0.71 12.46
CA LYS A 354 10.34 -0.89 13.01
C LYS A 354 10.43 -0.68 14.51
N GLU A 355 9.68 0.28 15.04
CA GLU A 355 9.61 0.57 16.47
C GLU A 355 8.69 -0.40 17.26
N ASN A 356 8.00 -1.32 16.58
CA ASN A 356 7.00 -2.26 17.14
C ASN A 356 5.90 -1.57 17.98
N LYS A 357 5.56 -0.32 17.67
CA LYS A 357 4.51 0.46 18.35
C LYS A 357 3.16 0.22 17.69
N ASP A 358 2.08 0.36 18.47
CA ASP A 358 0.73 0.31 17.92
C ASP A 358 0.48 1.49 16.99
N LEU A 359 -0.06 1.22 15.79
CA LEU A 359 -0.52 2.24 14.86
C LEU A 359 -2.05 2.27 14.89
N ASP A 360 -2.61 3.47 15.03
CA ASP A 360 -4.03 3.71 14.89
C ASP A 360 -4.23 4.34 13.51
N LEU A 361 -4.86 3.63 12.58
CA LEU A 361 -4.98 4.09 11.18
C LEU A 361 -5.87 5.34 11.03
N PRO A 362 -7.03 5.47 11.70
CA PRO A 362 -7.78 6.72 11.79
C PRO A 362 -6.92 7.87 12.32
N ALA A 363 -6.22 7.69 13.45
CA ALA A 363 -5.34 8.72 13.98
C ALA A 363 -4.18 9.03 13.03
N HIS A 364 -3.65 8.02 12.34
CA HIS A 364 -2.61 8.18 11.32
C HIS A 364 -3.13 8.93 10.10
N LYS A 365 -4.35 8.64 9.62
CA LYS A 365 -4.98 9.37 8.52
C LYS A 365 -5.19 10.83 8.89
N VAL A 366 -5.66 11.11 10.12
CA VAL A 366 -5.79 12.45 10.66
C VAL A 366 -4.42 13.13 10.77
N MET A 367 -3.38 12.42 11.20
CA MET A 367 -2.00 12.93 11.25
C MET A 367 -1.47 13.26 9.86
N VAL A 368 -1.61 12.36 8.87
CA VAL A 368 -1.22 12.60 7.47
C VAL A 368 -1.99 13.79 6.91
N ALA A 369 -3.30 13.84 7.12
CA ALA A 369 -4.12 14.98 6.72
C ALA A 369 -3.63 16.27 7.39
N THR A 370 -3.29 16.24 8.69
CA THR A 370 -2.85 17.42 9.43
C THR A 370 -1.54 17.97 8.86
N VAL A 371 -0.56 17.09 8.62
CA VAL A 371 0.73 17.48 8.05
C VAL A 371 0.56 17.98 6.62
N ARG A 372 -0.17 17.25 5.76
CA ARG A 372 -0.32 17.62 4.35
C ARG A 372 -1.17 18.88 4.16
N CYS A 373 -2.29 19.01 4.87
CA CYS A 373 -3.10 20.22 4.83
C CYS A 373 -2.31 21.45 5.35
N GLU A 374 -1.47 21.28 6.37
CA GLU A 374 -0.59 22.35 6.84
C GLU A 374 0.46 22.74 5.80
N GLU A 375 1.09 21.77 5.13
CA GLU A 375 2.06 22.02 4.05
C GLU A 375 1.43 22.77 2.87
N ILE A 376 0.27 22.30 2.40
CA ILE A 376 -0.50 22.95 1.33
C ILE A 376 -0.85 24.38 1.74
N ALA A 377 -1.39 24.59 2.96
CA ALA A 377 -1.72 25.92 3.46
C ALA A 377 -0.50 26.85 3.50
N ASN A 378 0.64 26.34 3.99
CA ASN A 378 1.90 27.10 4.02
C ASN A 378 2.43 27.44 2.63
N GLU A 379 2.27 26.55 1.67
CA GLU A 379 2.63 26.79 0.27
C GLU A 379 1.74 27.85 -0.37
N LYS A 380 0.40 27.73 -0.23
CA LYS A 380 -0.54 28.75 -0.73
C LYS A 380 -0.30 30.11 -0.11
N LEU A 381 0.01 30.17 1.19
CA LEU A 381 0.36 31.43 1.85
C LEU A 381 1.66 32.03 1.29
N ARG A 382 2.69 31.21 1.03
CA ARG A 382 3.94 31.68 0.40
C ARG A 382 3.69 32.22 -1.01
N TYR A 383 2.83 31.56 -1.79
CA TYR A 383 2.46 32.04 -3.11
C TYR A 383 1.66 33.34 -3.03
N LEU A 384 0.72 33.48 -2.10
CA LEU A 384 0.03 34.74 -1.85
C LEU A 384 1.02 35.88 -1.54
N SER A 385 1.98 35.65 -0.65
CA SER A 385 2.99 36.64 -0.27
C SER A 385 3.93 37.05 -1.41
N SER A 386 4.04 36.25 -2.47
CA SER A 386 4.89 36.53 -3.64
C SER A 386 4.10 36.80 -4.92
N ASP A 387 2.77 36.90 -4.82
CA ASP A 387 1.88 37.14 -5.95
C ASP A 387 2.12 38.55 -6.53
N GLN A 388 2.26 38.63 -7.85
CA GLN A 388 2.54 39.90 -8.52
C GLN A 388 1.36 40.87 -8.46
N GLY A 389 0.13 40.36 -8.49
CA GLY A 389 -1.08 41.16 -8.33
C GLY A 389 -1.19 41.74 -6.93
N TRP A 390 -0.88 40.93 -5.91
CA TRP A 390 -0.81 41.36 -4.51
C TRP A 390 0.26 42.43 -4.29
N LEU A 391 1.50 42.17 -4.70
CA LEU A 391 2.62 43.11 -4.52
C LEU A 391 2.35 44.46 -5.20
N ALA A 392 1.80 44.44 -6.41
CA ALA A 392 1.41 45.67 -7.11
C ALA A 392 0.28 46.43 -6.39
N LEU A 393 -0.66 45.71 -5.78
CA LEU A 393 -1.75 46.30 -5.01
C LEU A 393 -1.24 46.93 -3.70
N GLU A 394 -0.33 46.24 -3.00
CA GLU A 394 0.32 46.72 -1.79
C GLU A 394 1.13 47.99 -2.05
N GLU A 395 1.92 48.02 -3.12
CA GLU A 395 2.68 49.21 -3.53
C GLU A 395 1.76 50.38 -3.92
N ALA A 396 0.71 50.11 -4.70
CA ALA A 396 -0.24 51.14 -5.13
C ALA A 396 -0.95 51.82 -3.94
N VAL A 397 -1.26 51.07 -2.88
CA VAL A 397 -1.85 51.63 -1.66
C VAL A 397 -0.90 52.58 -0.95
N GLN A 398 0.42 52.35 -0.98
CA GLN A 398 1.39 53.29 -0.40
C GLN A 398 1.40 54.64 -1.12
N ALA A 399 1.07 54.66 -2.41
CA ALA A 399 0.99 55.89 -3.20
C ALA A 399 -0.33 56.68 -2.99
N GLY A 400 -1.40 56.01 -2.55
CA GLY A 400 -2.69 56.65 -2.28
C GLY A 400 -3.90 55.73 -2.41
N PRO A 401 -5.13 56.29 -2.42
CA PRO A 401 -6.35 55.48 -2.48
C PRO A 401 -6.48 54.75 -3.82
N VAL A 402 -6.60 53.42 -3.77
CA VAL A 402 -6.74 52.55 -4.95
C VAL A 402 -8.22 52.24 -5.22
N SER A 403 -8.69 52.54 -6.44
CA SER A 403 -10.05 52.20 -6.87
C SER A 403 -10.21 50.68 -7.05
N GLY A 404 -11.29 50.10 -6.52
CA GLY A 404 -11.57 48.67 -6.64
C GLY A 404 -10.61 47.79 -5.84
N PHE A 405 -9.94 48.34 -4.82
CA PHE A 405 -8.99 47.61 -3.97
C PHE A 405 -9.62 46.34 -3.40
N GLY A 406 -10.80 46.46 -2.77
CA GLY A 406 -11.45 45.32 -2.13
C GLY A 406 -11.79 44.19 -3.11
N LYS A 407 -12.31 44.51 -4.29
CA LYS A 407 -12.60 43.50 -5.34
C LYS A 407 -11.34 42.78 -5.83
N LYS A 408 -10.24 43.52 -6.05
CA LYS A 408 -8.96 42.92 -6.46
C LYS A 408 -8.39 42.03 -5.37
N LEU A 409 -8.41 42.51 -4.12
CA LEU A 409 -7.92 41.76 -2.97
C LEU A 409 -8.74 40.48 -2.75
N SER A 410 -10.07 40.57 -2.77
CA SER A 410 -10.97 39.42 -2.67
C SER A 410 -10.70 38.40 -3.75
N SER A 411 -10.56 38.82 -5.02
CA SER A 411 -10.25 37.89 -6.12
C SER A 411 -8.92 37.14 -5.93
N ILE A 412 -7.90 37.79 -5.36
CA ILE A 412 -6.61 37.15 -5.07
C ILE A 412 -6.75 36.15 -3.91
N LEU A 413 -7.42 36.54 -2.83
CA LEU A 413 -7.65 35.67 -1.67
C LEU A 413 -8.50 34.45 -2.04
N GLU A 414 -9.62 34.66 -2.74
CA GLU A 414 -10.51 33.60 -3.22
C GLU A 414 -9.77 32.60 -4.11
N PHE A 415 -8.88 33.08 -4.99
CA PHE A 415 -8.04 32.20 -5.80
C PHE A 415 -7.22 31.25 -4.93
N TYR A 416 -6.43 31.77 -3.98
CA TYR A 416 -5.57 30.92 -3.14
C TYR A 416 -6.33 30.02 -2.17
N LEU A 417 -7.48 30.47 -1.65
CA LEU A 417 -8.35 29.64 -0.83
C LEU A 417 -8.99 28.50 -1.64
N SER A 418 -9.45 28.78 -2.86
CA SER A 418 -9.98 27.75 -3.76
C SER A 418 -8.91 26.73 -4.19
N GLU A 419 -7.68 27.18 -4.40
CA GLU A 419 -6.54 26.30 -4.69
C GLU A 419 -6.20 25.39 -3.52
N TYR A 420 -6.32 25.88 -2.28
CA TYR A 420 -6.21 25.06 -1.10
C TYR A 420 -7.30 23.99 -1.05
N GLU A 421 -8.57 24.39 -1.24
CA GLU A 421 -9.72 23.46 -1.24
C GLU A 421 -9.55 22.36 -2.29
N ASN A 422 -9.14 22.72 -3.50
CA ASN A 422 -8.92 21.79 -4.61
C ASN A 422 -7.86 20.73 -4.27
N GLU A 423 -6.76 21.12 -3.65
CA GLU A 423 -5.69 20.19 -3.26
C GLU A 423 -6.01 19.39 -2.00
N ALA A 424 -6.74 20.00 -1.05
CA ALA A 424 -7.06 19.40 0.23
C ALA A 424 -8.31 18.49 0.19
N ILE A 425 -9.03 18.45 -0.94
CA ILE A 425 -10.35 17.80 -1.08
C ILE A 425 -10.38 16.34 -0.64
N TYR A 426 -9.28 15.61 -0.82
CA TYR A 426 -9.21 14.17 -0.52
C TYR A 426 -8.86 13.84 0.94
N PHE A 427 -8.53 14.85 1.75
CA PHE A 427 -8.18 14.67 3.16
C PHE A 427 -9.40 14.74 4.07
N ASP A 428 -9.17 14.42 5.35
CA ASP A 428 -10.20 14.47 6.38
C ASP A 428 -10.89 15.84 6.42
N GLU A 429 -12.23 15.83 6.44
CA GLU A 429 -13.05 17.04 6.37
C GLU A 429 -12.85 17.93 7.60
N GLY A 430 -12.76 17.35 8.80
CA GLY A 430 -12.53 18.13 10.02
C GLY A 430 -11.16 18.81 10.00
N VAL A 431 -10.13 18.08 9.59
CA VAL A 431 -8.76 18.60 9.49
C VAL A 431 -8.64 19.68 8.42
N ARG A 432 -9.14 19.46 7.21
CA ARG A 432 -9.01 20.44 6.12
C ARG A 432 -9.78 21.73 6.44
N ASN A 433 -10.98 21.63 7.04
CA ASN A 433 -11.77 22.80 7.39
C ASN A 433 -11.07 23.62 8.51
N ALA A 434 -10.51 22.94 9.52
CA ALA A 434 -9.72 23.62 10.57
C ALA A 434 -8.47 24.30 10.01
N LYS A 435 -7.78 23.66 9.06
CA LYS A 435 -6.59 24.22 8.41
C LYS A 435 -6.91 25.32 7.41
N GLN A 436 -8.06 25.26 6.75
CA GLN A 436 -8.58 26.35 5.92
C GLN A 436 -8.83 27.61 6.76
N GLN A 437 -9.50 27.49 7.91
CA GLN A 437 -9.71 28.64 8.81
C GLN A 437 -8.37 29.24 9.29
N GLN A 438 -7.38 28.39 9.57
CA GLN A 438 -6.04 28.85 9.93
C GLN A 438 -5.35 29.57 8.76
N LEU A 439 -5.51 29.09 7.53
CA LEU A 439 -5.00 29.74 6.32
C LEU A 439 -5.66 31.10 6.10
N GLU A 440 -6.99 31.18 6.23
CA GLU A 440 -7.75 32.43 6.12
C GLU A 440 -7.24 33.49 7.12
N SER A 441 -7.09 33.12 8.39
CA SER A 441 -6.55 34.03 9.41
C SER A 441 -5.16 34.53 9.04
N ARG A 442 -4.27 33.65 8.57
CA ARG A 442 -2.89 34.03 8.21
C ARG A 442 -2.82 34.86 6.94
N ALA A 443 -3.70 34.59 5.98
CA ALA A 443 -3.83 35.41 4.77
C ALA A 443 -4.32 36.81 5.11
N LEU A 444 -5.25 36.93 6.07
CA LEU A 444 -5.69 38.23 6.60
C LEU A 444 -4.54 38.99 7.26
N ASP A 445 -3.69 38.32 8.04
CA ASP A 445 -2.51 38.96 8.65
C ASP A 445 -1.56 39.56 7.61
N VAL A 446 -1.35 38.87 6.47
CA VAL A 446 -0.51 39.35 5.36
C VAL A 446 -1.09 40.64 4.77
N VAL A 447 -2.42 40.70 4.56
CA VAL A 447 -3.05 41.81 3.85
C VAL A 447 -3.47 42.97 4.78
N HIS A 448 -3.42 42.76 6.09
CA HIS A 448 -3.92 43.68 7.11
C HIS A 448 -3.28 45.08 7.01
N HIS A 449 -1.98 45.16 6.79
CA HIS A 449 -1.28 46.46 6.71
C HIS A 449 -1.78 47.32 5.54
N ALA A 450 -1.91 46.74 4.34
CA ALA A 450 -2.44 47.43 3.17
C ALA A 450 -3.91 47.83 3.39
N TYR A 451 -4.71 46.95 4.00
CA TYR A 451 -6.11 47.24 4.33
C TYR A 451 -6.25 48.46 5.25
N VAL A 452 -5.51 48.51 6.36
CA VAL A 452 -5.53 49.65 7.29
C VAL A 452 -5.04 50.93 6.63
N THR A 453 -4.01 50.84 5.78
CA THR A 453 -3.49 51.99 5.02
C THR A 453 -4.55 52.55 4.08
N MET A 454 -5.26 51.69 3.35
CA MET A 454 -6.35 52.08 2.46
C MET A 454 -7.52 52.75 3.22
N LEU A 455 -7.92 52.20 4.36
CA LEU A 455 -8.91 52.84 5.25
C LEU A 455 -8.43 54.21 5.74
N GLY A 456 -7.13 54.34 6.04
CA GLY A 456 -6.49 55.60 6.36
C GLY A 456 -6.64 56.65 5.26
N HIS A 457 -6.41 56.26 3.99
CA HIS A 457 -6.61 57.15 2.84
C HIS A 457 -8.06 57.57 2.65
N LEU A 458 -9.01 56.62 2.78
CA LEU A 458 -10.45 56.93 2.69
C LEU A 458 -10.88 57.92 3.77
N ARG A 459 -10.41 57.72 5.01
CA ARG A 459 -10.69 58.62 6.13
C ARG A 459 -10.13 60.02 5.89
N SER A 460 -8.88 60.12 5.44
CA SER A 460 -8.24 61.41 5.13
C SER A 460 -8.96 62.13 3.99
N LYS A 461 -9.35 61.41 2.94
CA LYS A 461 -10.12 61.95 1.82
C LYS A 461 -11.49 62.49 2.27
N ALA A 462 -12.20 61.73 3.10
CA ALA A 462 -13.50 62.14 3.63
C ALA A 462 -13.37 63.40 4.50
N LEU A 463 -12.32 63.49 5.33
CA LEU A 463 -12.06 64.65 6.18
C LEU A 463 -11.73 65.92 5.37
N GLU A 464 -10.86 65.81 4.36
CA GLU A 464 -10.52 66.96 3.49
C GLU A 464 -11.74 67.42 2.66
N SER A 465 -12.55 66.47 2.18
CA SER A 465 -13.82 66.80 1.52
C SER A 465 -14.78 67.50 2.47
N PHE A 466 -14.89 67.06 3.72
CA PHE A 466 -15.73 67.69 4.73
C PHE A 466 -15.29 69.14 4.99
N LYS A 467 -13.98 69.34 5.20
CA LYS A 467 -13.40 70.67 5.45
C LYS A 467 -13.70 71.63 4.28
N THR A 468 -13.42 71.19 3.06
CA THR A 468 -13.63 71.98 1.84
C THR A 468 -15.11 72.35 1.65
N ARG A 469 -16.02 71.38 1.84
CA ARG A 469 -17.46 71.61 1.70
C ARG A 469 -18.00 72.55 2.79
N LEU A 470 -17.52 72.38 4.02
CA LEU A 470 -17.90 73.25 5.14
C LEU A 470 -17.45 74.70 4.90
N GLU A 471 -16.20 74.92 4.50
CA GLU A 471 -15.69 76.26 4.15
C GLU A 471 -16.54 76.92 3.06
N GLN A 472 -16.88 76.18 2.00
CA GLN A 472 -17.74 76.68 0.92
C GLN A 472 -19.15 77.03 1.38
N SER A 473 -19.78 76.20 2.22
CA SER A 473 -21.11 76.49 2.78
C SER A 473 -21.11 77.71 3.70
N LEU A 474 -20.06 77.88 4.51
CA LEU A 474 -19.91 79.05 5.37
C LEU A 474 -19.70 80.33 4.55
N HIS A 475 -18.92 80.27 3.46
CA HIS A 475 -18.76 81.41 2.55
C HIS A 475 -20.06 81.79 1.83
N LYS A 476 -21.02 80.87 1.66
CA LYS A 476 -22.35 81.14 1.10
C LYS A 476 -23.34 81.72 2.11
N GLY A 477 -22.96 81.88 3.38
CA GLY A 477 -23.81 82.45 4.43
C GLY A 477 -24.83 81.46 5.01
N GLU A 478 -24.63 80.15 4.82
CA GLU A 478 -25.49 79.13 5.41
C GLU A 478 -25.28 79.03 6.94
N GLY A 479 -26.32 78.61 7.68
CA GLY A 479 -26.24 78.45 9.13
C GLY A 479 -25.30 77.31 9.53
N PHE A 480 -24.29 77.60 10.36
CA PHE A 480 -23.21 76.67 10.75
C PHE A 480 -23.72 75.26 11.13
N ALA A 481 -24.72 75.16 12.01
CA ALA A 481 -25.24 73.87 12.47
C ALA A 481 -25.93 73.05 11.35
N ALA A 482 -26.54 73.71 10.37
CA ALA A 482 -27.16 73.02 9.23
C ALA A 482 -26.08 72.53 8.25
N SER A 483 -25.10 73.38 7.94
CA SER A 483 -23.99 73.03 7.03
C SER A 483 -23.12 71.92 7.59
N VAL A 484 -22.80 71.91 8.90
CA VAL A 484 -22.06 70.81 9.53
C VAL A 484 -22.80 69.47 9.39
N ARG A 485 -24.11 69.45 9.65
CA ARG A 485 -24.91 68.21 9.53
C ARG A 485 -24.97 67.71 8.08
N ALA A 486 -25.23 68.60 7.12
CA ALA A 486 -25.32 68.24 5.71
C ALA A 486 -23.97 67.76 5.14
N CYS A 487 -22.88 68.47 5.44
CA CYS A 487 -21.53 68.06 5.04
C CYS A 487 -21.12 66.73 5.68
N ALA A 488 -21.41 66.54 6.97
CA ALA A 488 -21.10 65.30 7.66
C ALA A 488 -21.85 64.11 7.06
N GLN A 489 -23.16 64.22 6.85
CA GLN A 489 -23.95 63.15 6.21
C GLN A 489 -23.43 62.82 4.82
N SER A 490 -23.14 63.83 4.00
CA SER A 490 -22.66 63.62 2.63
C SER A 490 -21.28 62.97 2.57
N CYS A 491 -20.35 63.37 3.45
CA CYS A 491 -19.01 62.77 3.52
C CYS A 491 -19.02 61.37 4.14
N MET A 492 -19.91 61.10 5.10
CA MET A 492 -20.10 59.75 5.64
C MET A 492 -20.62 58.79 4.57
N VAL A 493 -21.61 59.20 3.75
CA VAL A 493 -22.08 58.39 2.62
C VAL A 493 -20.96 58.10 1.59
N GLU A 494 -20.09 59.07 1.33
CA GLU A 494 -18.94 58.88 0.42
C GLU A 494 -17.89 57.93 1.02
N PHE A 495 -17.64 58.02 2.34
CA PHE A 495 -16.76 57.11 3.06
C PHE A 495 -17.33 55.69 3.10
N ASP A 496 -18.61 55.55 3.47
CA ASP A 496 -19.31 54.26 3.57
C ASP A 496 -19.35 53.57 2.20
N LYS A 497 -19.64 54.31 1.12
CA LYS A 497 -19.59 53.77 -0.25
C LYS A 497 -18.18 53.33 -0.65
N GLY A 498 -17.14 54.03 -0.18
CA GLY A 498 -15.76 53.58 -0.32
C GLY A 498 -15.55 52.26 0.41
N CYS A 499 -16.02 52.16 1.66
CA CYS A 499 -15.93 50.97 2.52
C CYS A 499 -16.80 49.79 2.07
N GLU A 500 -17.90 50.01 1.33
CA GLU A 500 -18.77 48.95 0.82
C GLU A 500 -18.03 48.01 -0.16
N GLU A 501 -16.98 48.50 -0.84
CA GLU A 501 -16.09 47.66 -1.65
C GLU A 501 -15.29 46.64 -0.82
N PHE A 502 -15.25 46.80 0.51
CA PHE A 502 -14.51 46.00 1.48
C PHE A 502 -15.40 45.07 2.32
N LEU A 503 -16.73 45.16 2.17
CA LEU A 503 -17.71 44.32 2.89
C LEU A 503 -17.49 42.80 2.77
N PRO A 504 -16.99 42.23 1.65
CA PRO A 504 -16.67 40.80 1.59
C PRO A 504 -15.58 40.39 2.59
N LEU A 505 -14.57 41.24 2.80
CA LEU A 505 -13.52 41.05 3.81
C LEU A 505 -14.06 41.27 5.23
N LEU A 506 -14.95 42.25 5.42
CA LEU A 506 -15.56 42.53 6.72
C LEU A 506 -16.50 41.39 7.17
N PHE A 507 -17.16 40.71 6.24
CA PHE A 507 -17.96 39.52 6.55
C PHE A 507 -17.09 38.36 7.04
N LEU A 508 -15.89 38.16 6.48
CA LEU A 508 -14.89 37.22 7.00
C LEU A 508 -14.41 37.60 8.42
N VAL A 509 -14.14 38.88 8.65
CA VAL A 509 -13.65 39.40 9.95
C VAL A 509 -14.72 39.34 11.03
N LEU A 510 -15.98 39.69 10.72
CA LEU A 510 -17.08 39.68 11.68
C LEU A 510 -17.55 38.26 12.00
N PHE A 511 -17.57 37.32 11.04
CA PHE A 511 -17.98 35.94 11.35
C PHE A 511 -16.96 35.21 12.25
N ALA A 512 -15.66 35.42 12.01
CA ALA A 512 -14.60 34.85 12.84
C ALA A 512 -14.52 35.52 14.24
N ALA A 513 -14.69 36.85 14.30
CA ALA A 513 -14.66 37.58 15.57
C ALA A 513 -15.90 37.31 16.43
N VAL A 514 -17.10 37.17 15.83
CA VAL A 514 -18.35 36.87 16.55
C VAL A 514 -18.33 35.46 17.13
N LEU A 515 -17.78 34.46 16.44
CA LEU A 515 -17.63 33.09 16.99
C LEU A 515 -16.66 33.02 18.18
N VAL A 516 -15.56 33.78 18.14
CA VAL A 516 -14.59 33.81 19.25
C VAL A 516 -15.11 34.63 20.44
N THR A 517 -15.89 35.69 20.20
CA THR A 517 -16.47 36.49 21.28
C THR A 517 -17.73 35.85 21.90
N GLU A 518 -18.57 35.16 21.14
CA GLU A 518 -19.72 34.43 21.70
C GLU A 518 -19.31 33.21 22.54
N CYS A 519 -18.20 32.52 22.22
CA CYS A 519 -17.67 31.47 23.10
C CYS A 519 -17.00 32.03 24.38
N ALA A 520 -16.45 33.24 24.35
CA ALA A 520 -15.83 33.86 25.52
C ALA A 520 -16.86 34.53 26.46
N LEU A 521 -18.02 34.93 25.94
CA LEU A 521 -19.14 35.48 26.72
C LEU A 521 -20.15 34.42 27.21
N GLY A 522 -20.05 33.18 26.75
CA GLY A 522 -20.86 32.05 27.23
C GLY A 522 -20.32 31.33 28.48
N LEU A 523 -19.19 31.78 29.05
CA LEU A 523 -18.53 31.21 30.23
C LEU A 523 -18.26 32.22 31.36
N LEU A 524 -18.93 33.38 31.31
CA LEU A 524 -19.12 34.34 32.40
C LEU A 524 -20.61 34.46 32.69
#